data_AF-A0A2N2M136-F1
#
_entry.id   AF-A0A2N2M136-F1
#
_cell.length_a   1.000
_cell.length_b   1.000
_cell.length_c   1.000
_cell.angle_alpha   90.00
_cell.angle_beta   90.00
_cell.angle_gamma   90.00
#
_symmetry.space_group_name_H-M   'P 1'
#
loop_
_entity.id
_entity.type
_entity.pdbx_description
1 polymer ?
#
loop_
_entity_poly.entity_id
_entity_poly.type
_entity_poly.pdbx_seq_one_letter_code
_entity_poly.pdbx_strand_id
1 'polypeptide(L)'
;MEAYQAEVDYQRYIYEGTYLTLTANIVTSAIQEASLREQIKATREIIAAEQKQLDVIRKQFELGAVSKAVVLSQETQLAMTKAGLPPIEKQLDLTRHALMVLTGQFPASGQAPEFRLETLHLPESLPVSLPSLLARQRPDLRASEALLHKACAAVGVATANLFPQITLSAGYGFQAIGDTILFGGQSIAWNLGASLLQPIFRGGELTARRRSAVAAYDQATAQYRQTVLKAFQDVADVLRALESDARTLQAQTEAEAAAKAALKLSETQYQLGAVSYPLLLTAQRDYQKTRVSHKE
;
A
#
# COMPACT_ATOMS: atom_id res chain seq x y z
N MET A 1 4.38 17.02 31.09
CA MET A 1 5.46 17.30 30.12
C MET A 1 5.80 16.05 29.34
N GLU A 2 6.20 14.96 30.01
CA GLU A 2 6.51 13.66 29.37
C GLU A 2 5.41 13.12 28.45
N ALA A 3 4.15 13.08 28.90
CA ALA A 3 3.02 12.62 28.07
C ALA A 3 2.81 13.47 26.79
N TYR A 4 3.16 14.76 26.82
CA TYR A 4 3.07 15.63 25.64
C TYR A 4 4.25 15.43 24.69
N GLN A 5 5.44 15.12 25.21
CA GLN A 5 6.58 14.74 24.37
C GLN A 5 6.32 13.43 23.64
N ALA A 6 5.80 12.43 24.34
CA ALA A 6 5.39 11.16 23.74
C ALA A 6 4.31 11.33 22.66
N GLU A 7 3.38 12.28 22.85
CA GLU A 7 2.40 12.64 21.81
C GLU A 7 3.07 13.27 20.58
N VAL A 8 4.04 14.17 20.76
CA VAL A 8 4.80 14.76 19.64
C VAL A 8 5.55 13.67 18.86
N ASP A 9 6.21 12.75 19.56
CA ASP A 9 6.91 11.63 18.94
C ASP A 9 5.94 10.72 18.17
N TYR A 10 4.78 10.41 18.74
CA TYR A 10 3.72 9.68 18.05
C TYR A 10 3.32 10.35 16.72
N GLN A 11 3.02 11.66 16.75
CA GLN A 11 2.64 12.39 15.53
C GLN A 11 3.75 12.39 14.48
N ARG A 12 5.02 12.50 14.90
CA ARG A 12 6.18 12.39 14.02
C ARG A 12 6.25 11.02 13.35
N TYR A 13 6.13 9.93 14.10
CA TYR A 13 6.21 8.58 13.54
C TYR A 13 5.02 8.24 12.64
N ILE A 14 3.82 8.75 12.95
CA ILE A 14 2.65 8.63 12.06
C ILE A 14 2.89 9.35 10.74
N TYR A 15 3.52 10.54 10.76
CA TYR A 15 3.90 11.25 9.55
C TYR A 15 4.90 10.44 8.71
N GLU A 16 5.97 9.93 9.33
CA GLU A 16 6.96 9.08 8.67
C GLU A 16 6.31 7.82 8.05
N GLY A 17 5.42 7.14 8.80
CA GLY A 17 4.70 5.96 8.32
C GLY A 17 3.72 6.27 7.18
N THR A 18 3.08 7.43 7.21
CA THR A 18 2.17 7.89 6.15
C THR A 18 2.94 8.21 4.88
N TYR A 19 4.09 8.88 4.99
CA TYR A 19 4.98 9.16 3.85
C TYR A 19 5.50 7.87 3.20
N LEU A 20 5.91 6.89 4.02
CA LEU A 20 6.33 5.57 3.53
C LEU A 20 5.19 4.85 2.80
N THR A 21 3.99 4.83 3.40
CA THR A 21 2.79 4.22 2.79
C THR A 21 2.43 4.89 1.47
N LEU A 22 2.47 6.22 1.41
CA LEU A 22 2.20 6.99 0.20
C LEU A 22 3.20 6.63 -0.91
N THR A 23 4.49 6.63 -0.58
CA THR A 23 5.55 6.28 -1.53
C THR A 23 5.40 4.84 -2.03
N ALA A 24 5.13 3.89 -1.14
CA ALA A 24 4.88 2.50 -1.50
C ALA A 24 3.67 2.35 -2.43
N ASN A 25 2.54 3.01 -2.12
CA ASN A 25 1.34 2.98 -2.95
C ASN A 25 1.59 3.56 -4.35
N ILE A 26 2.37 4.63 -4.46
CA ILE A 26 2.77 5.21 -5.75
C ILE A 26 3.60 4.21 -6.55
N VAL A 27 4.62 3.60 -5.93
CA VAL A 27 5.50 2.63 -6.61
C VAL A 27 4.71 1.40 -7.06
N THR A 28 3.91 0.79 -6.19
CA THR A 28 3.07 -0.37 -6.54
C THR A 28 2.10 -0.04 -7.67
N SER A 29 1.48 1.14 -7.64
CA SER A 29 0.57 1.57 -8.70
C SER A 29 1.30 1.82 -10.03
N ALA A 30 2.54 2.32 -9.99
CA ALA A 30 3.37 2.52 -11.18
C ALA A 30 3.79 1.18 -11.81
N ILE A 31 4.17 0.19 -11.00
CA ILE A 31 4.46 -1.17 -11.46
C ILE A 31 3.21 -1.80 -12.08
N GLN A 32 2.05 -1.64 -11.45
CA GLN A 32 0.78 -2.15 -11.97
C GLN A 32 0.38 -1.48 -13.29
N GLU A 33 0.59 -0.18 -13.45
CA GLU A 33 0.37 0.54 -14.71
C GLU A 33 1.23 -0.05 -15.84
N ALA A 34 2.52 -0.27 -15.55
CA ALA A 34 3.46 -0.85 -16.50
C ALA A 34 3.07 -2.28 -16.93
N SER A 35 2.63 -3.11 -15.97
CA SER A 35 2.15 -4.47 -16.22
C SER A 35 0.91 -4.49 -17.11
N LEU A 36 -0.13 -3.72 -16.75
CA LEU A 36 -1.37 -3.62 -17.53
C LEU A 36 -1.13 -3.12 -18.94
N ARG A 37 -0.22 -2.16 -19.11
CA ARG A 37 0.18 -1.65 -20.42
C ARG A 37 0.82 -2.73 -21.29
N GLU A 38 1.71 -3.56 -20.73
CA GLU A 38 2.34 -4.65 -21.47
C GLU A 38 1.34 -5.77 -21.78
N GLN A 39 0.39 -6.06 -20.88
CA GLN A 39 -0.72 -6.98 -21.15
C GLN A 39 -1.61 -6.49 -22.30
N ILE A 40 -1.96 -5.20 -22.33
CA ILE A 40 -2.72 -4.59 -23.44
C ILE A 40 -1.95 -4.72 -24.75
N LYS A 41 -0.64 -4.41 -24.73
CA LYS A 41 0.22 -4.55 -25.92
C LYS A 41 0.26 -5.99 -26.43
N ALA A 42 0.52 -6.95 -25.55
CA ALA A 42 0.51 -8.37 -25.89
C ALA A 42 -0.85 -8.82 -26.44
N THR A 43 -1.96 -8.40 -25.82
CA THR A 43 -3.32 -8.73 -26.26
C THR A 43 -3.63 -8.14 -27.63
N ARG A 44 -3.23 -6.89 -27.91
CA ARG A 44 -3.40 -6.27 -29.24
C ARG A 44 -2.59 -6.97 -30.32
N GLU A 45 -1.37 -7.40 -30.00
CA GLU A 45 -0.55 -8.21 -30.91
C GLU A 45 -1.19 -9.57 -31.21
N ILE A 46 -1.80 -10.21 -30.21
CA ILE A 46 -2.55 -11.47 -30.39
C ILE A 46 -3.77 -11.24 -31.29
N ILE A 47 -4.57 -10.19 -31.04
CA ILE A 47 -5.73 -9.84 -31.87
C ILE A 47 -5.30 -9.61 -33.33
N ALA A 48 -4.18 -8.93 -33.56
CA ALA A 48 -3.64 -8.71 -34.90
C ALA A 48 -3.21 -10.02 -35.58
N ALA A 49 -2.60 -10.95 -34.85
CA ALA A 49 -2.24 -12.27 -35.36
C ALA A 49 -3.48 -13.11 -35.68
N GLU A 50 -4.47 -13.16 -34.80
CA GLU A 50 -5.73 -13.89 -34.98
C GLU A 50 -6.55 -13.35 -36.14
N GLN A 51 -6.54 -12.03 -36.37
CA GLN A 51 -7.19 -11.39 -37.52
C GLN A 51 -6.54 -11.83 -38.83
N LYS A 52 -5.20 -11.80 -38.91
CA LYS A 52 -4.48 -12.30 -40.11
C LYS A 52 -4.78 -13.77 -40.36
N GLN A 53 -4.82 -14.59 -39.31
CA GLN A 53 -5.16 -16.00 -39.41
C GLN A 53 -6.59 -16.22 -39.92
N LEU A 54 -7.55 -15.43 -39.43
CA LEU A 54 -8.94 -15.47 -39.90
C LEU A 54 -9.04 -15.13 -41.38
N ASP A 55 -8.29 -14.13 -41.86
CA ASP A 55 -8.29 -13.74 -43.27
C ASP A 55 -7.76 -14.86 -44.17
N VAL A 56 -6.74 -15.60 -43.73
CA VAL A 56 -6.22 -16.79 -44.44
C VAL A 56 -7.27 -17.91 -44.48
N ILE A 57 -7.90 -18.20 -43.35
CA ILE A 57 -8.92 -19.26 -43.24
C ILE A 57 -10.16 -18.94 -44.09
N ARG A 58 -10.58 -17.67 -44.15
CA ARG A 58 -11.69 -17.23 -45.01
C ARG A 58 -11.39 -17.49 -46.48
N LYS A 59 -10.18 -17.14 -46.96
CA LYS A 59 -9.75 -17.45 -48.33
C LYS A 59 -9.71 -18.95 -48.60
N GLN A 60 -9.22 -19.75 -47.65
CA GLN A 60 -9.23 -21.21 -47.78
C GLN A 60 -10.66 -21.78 -47.86
N PHE A 61 -11.60 -21.20 -47.11
CA PHE A 61 -13.02 -21.59 -47.16
C PHE A 61 -13.65 -21.26 -48.51
N GLU A 62 -13.38 -20.06 -49.05
CA GLU A 62 -13.84 -19.65 -50.39
C GLU A 62 -13.31 -20.58 -51.49
N LEU A 63 -12.09 -21.12 -51.32
CA LEU A 63 -11.49 -22.12 -52.20
C LEU A 63 -11.95 -23.56 -51.91
N GLY A 64 -12.83 -23.77 -50.93
CA GLY A 64 -13.33 -25.09 -50.54
C GLY A 64 -12.34 -25.97 -49.76
N ALA A 65 -11.20 -25.43 -49.33
CA ALA A 65 -10.13 -26.18 -48.67
C ALA A 65 -10.35 -26.43 -47.17
N VAL A 66 -11.22 -25.64 -46.52
CA VAL A 66 -11.59 -25.79 -45.10
C VAL A 66 -13.09 -25.69 -44.91
N SER A 67 -13.62 -26.22 -43.81
CA SER A 67 -15.05 -26.17 -43.50
C SER A 67 -15.46 -24.83 -42.87
N LYS A 68 -16.75 -24.47 -42.98
CA LYS A 68 -17.30 -23.28 -42.32
C LYS A 68 -17.13 -23.31 -40.79
N ALA A 69 -17.08 -24.51 -40.19
CA ALA A 69 -16.83 -24.70 -38.77
C ALA A 69 -15.45 -24.15 -38.34
N VAL A 70 -14.43 -24.28 -39.18
CA VAL A 70 -13.07 -23.73 -38.92
C VAL A 70 -13.12 -22.20 -38.90
N VAL A 71 -13.82 -21.59 -39.86
CA VAL A 71 -14.01 -20.13 -39.92
C VAL A 71 -14.71 -19.63 -38.64
N LEU A 72 -15.84 -20.24 -38.27
CA LEU A 72 -16.61 -19.84 -37.09
C LEU A 72 -15.82 -20.04 -35.79
N SER A 73 -15.01 -21.10 -35.70
CA SER A 73 -14.14 -21.35 -34.55
C SER A 73 -13.10 -20.23 -34.40
N GLN A 74 -12.49 -19.78 -35.49
CA GLN A 74 -11.54 -18.66 -35.46
C GLN A 74 -12.22 -17.32 -35.19
N GLU A 75 -13.40 -17.07 -35.75
CA GLU A 75 -14.19 -15.86 -35.45
C GLU A 75 -14.56 -15.79 -33.97
N THR A 76 -14.95 -16.92 -33.39
CA THR A 76 -15.25 -17.04 -31.96
C THR A 76 -14.02 -16.75 -31.12
N GLN A 77 -12.87 -17.33 -31.47
CA GLN A 77 -11.61 -17.09 -30.77
C GLN A 77 -11.23 -15.60 -30.80
N LEU A 78 -11.23 -14.98 -31.98
CA LEU A 78 -10.94 -13.56 -32.15
C LEU A 78 -11.90 -12.68 -31.34
N ALA A 79 -13.20 -13.01 -31.32
CA ALA A 79 -14.19 -12.29 -30.54
C ALA A 79 -13.93 -12.42 -29.03
N MET A 80 -13.54 -13.61 -28.54
CA MET A 80 -13.16 -13.83 -27.14
C MET A 80 -11.92 -13.02 -26.75
N THR A 81 -10.87 -13.02 -27.58
CA THR A 81 -9.65 -12.23 -27.32
C THR A 81 -9.97 -10.72 -27.31
N LYS A 82 -10.78 -10.24 -28.27
CA LYS A 82 -11.26 -8.85 -28.29
C LYS A 82 -12.08 -8.50 -27.05
N ALA A 83 -12.92 -9.42 -26.56
CA ALA A 83 -13.70 -9.22 -25.35
C ALA A 83 -12.85 -9.17 -24.07
N GLY A 84 -11.65 -9.77 -24.08
CA GLY A 84 -10.68 -9.71 -22.98
C GLY A 84 -9.95 -8.38 -22.84
N LEU A 85 -9.94 -7.52 -23.88
CA LEU A 85 -9.21 -6.26 -23.88
C LEU A 85 -9.85 -5.15 -23.02
N PRO A 86 -11.17 -4.86 -23.10
CA PRO A 86 -11.79 -3.78 -22.32
C PRO A 86 -11.63 -3.90 -20.79
N PRO A 87 -11.67 -5.09 -20.17
CA PRO A 87 -11.39 -5.22 -18.75
C PRO A 87 -9.98 -4.74 -18.35
N ILE A 88 -8.96 -5.04 -19.15
CA ILE A 88 -7.57 -4.63 -18.89
C ILE A 88 -7.40 -3.12 -19.11
N GLU A 89 -8.02 -2.57 -20.16
CA GLU A 89 -8.05 -1.13 -20.43
C GLU A 89 -8.74 -0.36 -19.29
N LYS A 90 -9.88 -0.86 -18.80
CA LYS A 90 -10.55 -0.31 -17.63
C LYS A 90 -9.64 -0.34 -16.39
N GLN A 91 -8.96 -1.44 -16.14
CA GLN A 91 -8.06 -1.55 -14.99
C GLN A 91 -6.90 -0.57 -15.10
N LEU A 92 -6.34 -0.38 -16.29
CA LEU A 92 -5.30 0.63 -16.56
C LEU A 92 -5.79 2.04 -16.23
N ASP A 93 -6.99 2.41 -16.68
CA ASP A 93 -7.57 3.73 -16.40
C ASP A 93 -7.81 3.94 -14.90
N LEU A 94 -8.31 2.93 -14.19
CA LEU A 94 -8.49 2.99 -12.73
C LEU A 94 -7.15 3.17 -11.99
N THR A 95 -6.11 2.43 -12.39
CA THR A 95 -4.76 2.58 -11.83
C THR A 95 -4.18 3.96 -12.11
N ARG A 96 -4.39 4.52 -13.31
CA ARG A 96 -3.97 5.89 -13.65
C ARG A 96 -4.69 6.95 -12.84
N HIS A 97 -6.01 6.80 -12.64
CA HIS A 97 -6.77 7.69 -11.76
C HIS A 97 -6.24 7.65 -10.32
N ALA A 98 -5.91 6.47 -9.81
CA ALA A 98 -5.30 6.32 -8.49
C ALA A 98 -3.93 7.01 -8.40
N LEU A 99 -3.06 6.84 -9.39
CA LEU A 99 -1.75 7.52 -9.46
C LEU A 99 -1.87 9.05 -9.46
N MET A 100 -2.83 9.59 -10.21
CA MET A 100 -3.07 11.04 -10.22
C MET A 100 -3.48 11.55 -8.84
N VAL A 101 -4.39 10.85 -8.16
CA VAL A 101 -4.81 11.21 -6.79
C VAL A 101 -3.65 11.11 -5.80
N LEU A 102 -2.85 10.04 -5.86
CA LEU A 102 -1.68 9.86 -4.99
C LEU A 102 -0.60 10.92 -5.21
N THR A 103 -0.52 11.51 -6.40
CA THR A 103 0.41 12.60 -6.74
C THR A 103 -0.20 14.00 -6.58
N GLY A 104 -1.42 14.10 -6.04
CA GLY A 104 -2.11 15.37 -5.79
C GLY A 104 -2.69 16.03 -7.03
N GLN A 105 -2.88 15.29 -8.13
CA GLN A 105 -3.44 15.76 -9.39
C GLN A 105 -4.89 15.28 -9.56
N PHE A 106 -5.69 16.06 -10.29
CA PHE A 106 -7.05 15.64 -10.64
C PHE A 106 -7.01 14.63 -11.80
N PRO A 107 -7.85 13.58 -11.79
CA PRO A 107 -7.87 12.59 -12.86
C PRO A 107 -8.12 13.14 -14.28
N ALA A 108 -8.75 14.32 -14.39
CA ALA A 108 -9.06 14.97 -15.67
C ALA A 108 -8.04 16.06 -16.08
N SER A 109 -7.00 16.31 -15.26
CA SER A 109 -6.14 17.51 -15.41
C SER A 109 -4.88 17.31 -16.25
N GLY A 110 -4.59 16.09 -16.72
CA GLY A 110 -3.39 15.85 -17.54
C GLY A 110 -3.23 14.41 -17.99
N GLN A 111 -2.10 14.16 -18.65
CA GLN A 111 -1.69 12.82 -19.07
C GLN A 111 -1.04 12.11 -17.88
N ALA A 112 -1.60 10.96 -17.47
CA ALA A 112 -1.00 10.17 -16.40
C ALA A 112 0.44 9.75 -16.80
N PRO A 113 1.39 9.68 -15.84
CA PRO A 113 2.73 9.22 -16.12
C PRO A 113 2.72 7.81 -16.71
N GLU A 114 3.58 7.60 -17.71
CA GLU A 114 3.68 6.34 -18.44
C GLU A 114 4.88 5.53 -17.96
N PHE A 115 4.66 4.28 -17.57
CA PHE A 115 5.70 3.38 -17.12
C PHE A 115 5.85 2.20 -18.08
N ARG A 116 7.07 1.67 -18.19
CA ARG A 116 7.38 0.50 -19.02
C ARG A 116 8.07 -0.55 -18.16
N LEU A 117 7.56 -1.78 -18.18
CA LEU A 117 8.13 -2.90 -17.43
C LEU A 117 9.62 -3.10 -17.73
N GLU A 118 10.02 -2.91 -18.99
CA GLU A 118 11.41 -3.02 -19.48
C GLU A 118 12.40 -2.07 -18.77
N THR A 119 11.91 -0.96 -18.20
CA THR A 119 12.75 0.03 -17.51
C THR A 119 12.90 -0.27 -16.01
N LEU A 120 12.08 -1.18 -15.48
CA LEU A 120 12.10 -1.56 -14.08
C LEU A 120 13.12 -2.68 -13.86
N HIS A 121 14.04 -2.45 -12.94
CA HIS A 121 15.08 -3.42 -12.58
C HIS A 121 14.82 -3.92 -11.17
N LEU A 122 14.80 -5.24 -11.00
CA LEU A 122 14.73 -5.86 -9.68
C LEU A 122 16.04 -5.60 -8.92
N PRO A 123 15.99 -5.31 -7.61
CA PRO A 123 17.19 -5.18 -6.81
C PRO A 123 17.94 -6.52 -6.73
N GLU A 124 19.22 -6.52 -7.09
CA GLU A 124 20.08 -7.73 -7.13
C GLU A 124 20.35 -8.31 -5.73
N SER A 125 20.28 -7.47 -4.69
CA SER A 125 20.47 -7.88 -3.30
C SER A 125 19.42 -7.25 -2.40
N LEU A 126 18.64 -8.08 -1.71
CA LEU A 126 17.84 -7.62 -0.58
C LEU A 126 18.68 -7.71 0.69
N PRO A 127 18.74 -6.67 1.53
CA PRO A 127 19.41 -6.76 2.81
C PRO A 127 18.68 -7.78 3.67
N VAL A 128 19.30 -8.96 3.85
CA VAL A 128 18.90 -9.96 4.86
C VAL A 128 19.28 -9.43 6.25
N SER A 129 18.62 -8.35 6.68
CA SER A 129 18.70 -7.91 8.07
C SER A 129 17.85 -8.83 8.94
N LEU A 130 18.32 -9.07 10.17
CA LEU A 130 17.54 -9.76 11.18
C LEU A 130 16.15 -9.10 11.32
N PRO A 131 15.05 -9.86 11.28
CA PRO A 131 13.69 -9.32 11.42
C PRO A 131 13.51 -8.40 12.64
N SER A 132 14.27 -8.65 13.71
CA SER A 132 14.28 -7.83 14.93
C SER A 132 14.86 -6.42 14.76
N LEU A 133 15.84 -6.23 13.87
CA LEU A 133 16.39 -4.90 13.55
C LEU A 133 15.47 -4.11 12.61
N LEU A 134 14.85 -4.79 11.64
CA LEU A 134 13.82 -4.21 10.76
C LEU A 134 12.61 -3.74 11.55
N ALA A 135 12.11 -4.55 12.49
CA ALA A 135 10.97 -4.18 13.34
C ALA A 135 11.23 -2.87 14.11
N ARG A 136 12.43 -2.67 14.67
CA ARG A 136 12.77 -1.43 15.40
C ARG A 136 12.88 -0.18 14.54
N GLN A 137 13.00 -0.34 13.23
CA GLN A 137 13.07 0.78 12.28
C GLN A 137 11.69 1.19 11.76
N ARG A 138 10.66 0.37 11.94
CA ARG A 138 9.34 0.67 11.39
C ARG A 138 8.67 1.83 12.16
N PRO A 139 8.14 2.85 11.46
CA PRO A 139 7.44 3.97 12.10
C PRO A 139 6.17 3.56 12.86
N ASP A 140 5.45 2.51 12.42
CA ASP A 140 4.24 2.01 13.08
C ASP A 140 4.53 1.48 14.50
N LEU A 141 5.65 0.77 14.67
CA LEU A 141 6.10 0.26 15.96
C LEU A 141 6.54 1.38 16.90
N ARG A 142 7.29 2.35 16.38
CA ARG A 142 7.72 3.53 17.15
C ARG A 142 6.54 4.38 17.58
N ALA A 143 5.54 4.56 16.71
CA ALA A 143 4.29 5.22 17.06
C ALA A 143 3.55 4.48 18.19
N SER A 144 3.45 3.15 18.09
CA SER A 144 2.81 2.35 19.14
C SER A 144 3.57 2.37 20.46
N GLU A 145 4.90 2.40 20.44
CA GLU A 145 5.76 2.57 21.62
C GLU A 145 5.56 3.96 22.27
N ALA A 146 5.46 5.02 21.47
CA ALA A 146 5.18 6.37 21.97
C ALA A 146 3.80 6.46 22.67
N LEU A 147 2.77 5.78 22.14
CA LEU A 147 1.46 5.68 22.81
C LEU A 147 1.54 4.92 24.14
N LEU A 148 2.33 3.85 24.20
CA LEU A 148 2.59 3.11 25.43
C LEU A 148 3.28 4.01 26.48
N HIS A 149 4.28 4.79 26.06
CA HIS A 149 4.98 5.74 26.93
C HIS A 149 4.05 6.84 27.44
N LYS A 150 3.19 7.39 26.58
CA LYS A 150 2.14 8.35 26.96
C LYS A 150 1.20 7.76 28.01
N ALA A 151 0.75 6.52 27.82
CA ALA A 151 -0.14 5.85 28.78
C ALA A 151 0.57 5.62 30.12
N CYS A 152 1.86 5.27 30.10
CA CYS A 152 2.68 5.14 31.31
C CYS A 152 2.76 6.47 32.08
N ALA A 153 3.06 7.58 31.39
CA ALA A 153 3.11 8.90 32.00
C ALA A 153 1.74 9.33 32.58
N ALA A 154 0.63 8.94 31.94
CA ALA A 154 -0.72 9.20 32.44
C ALA A 154 -1.02 8.48 33.77
N VAL A 155 -0.49 7.26 33.97
CA VAL A 155 -0.55 6.56 35.27
C VAL A 155 0.20 7.35 36.34
N GLY A 156 1.37 7.90 35.99
CA GLY A 156 2.15 8.79 36.87
C GLY A 156 1.36 10.02 37.29
N VAL A 157 0.72 10.71 36.34
CA VAL A 157 -0.14 11.89 36.60
C VAL A 157 -1.34 11.52 37.46
N ALA A 158 -2.04 10.43 37.16
CA ALA A 158 -3.18 9.97 37.96
C ALA A 158 -2.76 9.57 39.38
N THR A 159 -1.55 9.04 39.54
CA THR A 159 -0.97 8.71 40.86
C THR A 159 -0.56 9.98 41.61
N ALA A 160 0.02 10.98 40.94
CA ALA A 160 0.39 12.26 41.53
C ALA A 160 -0.83 13.02 42.08
N ASN A 161 -1.99 12.91 41.41
CA ASN A 161 -3.24 13.51 41.87
C ASN A 161 -3.80 12.91 43.18
N LEU A 162 -3.25 11.81 43.69
CA LEU A 162 -3.57 11.29 45.03
C LEU A 162 -2.86 12.07 46.14
N PHE A 163 -1.85 12.87 45.81
CA PHE A 163 -1.07 13.66 46.75
C PHE A 163 -1.52 15.13 46.79
N PRO A 164 -1.14 15.89 47.84
CA PRO A 164 -1.45 17.31 47.93
C PRO A 164 -0.88 18.11 46.76
N GLN A 165 -1.66 19.04 46.22
CA GLN A 165 -1.20 19.97 45.18
C GLN A 165 -0.77 21.29 45.82
N ILE A 166 0.48 21.69 45.56
CA ILE A 166 1.01 22.99 45.97
C ILE A 166 0.94 23.91 44.75
N THR A 167 0.15 24.99 44.84
CA THR A 167 0.09 26.03 43.82
C THR A 167 0.76 27.28 44.35
N LEU A 168 1.79 27.76 43.66
CA LEU A 168 2.46 29.03 43.95
C LEU A 168 1.99 30.07 42.93
N SER A 169 1.39 31.16 43.41
CA SER A 169 0.96 32.29 42.60
C SER A 169 1.74 33.54 42.98
N ALA A 170 2.24 34.24 41.97
CA ALA A 170 2.90 35.53 42.14
C ALA A 170 2.32 36.52 41.14
N GLY A 171 2.09 37.75 41.58
CA GLY A 171 1.59 38.84 40.77
C GLY A 171 2.42 40.10 41.01
N TYR A 172 2.63 40.86 39.96
CA TYR A 172 3.30 42.16 40.00
C TYR A 172 2.62 43.07 38.98
N GLY A 173 2.30 44.30 39.38
CA GLY A 173 1.61 45.24 38.52
C GLY A 173 1.42 46.59 39.18
N PHE A 174 0.54 47.40 38.60
CA PHE A 174 0.17 48.70 39.14
C PHE A 174 -1.30 48.71 39.53
N GLN A 175 -1.62 49.18 40.72
CA GLN A 175 -2.98 49.33 41.22
C GLN A 175 -3.14 50.73 41.81
N ALA A 176 -4.11 51.48 41.30
CA ALA A 176 -4.38 52.86 41.71
C ALA A 176 -5.89 53.16 41.66
N ILE A 177 -6.35 54.05 42.54
CA ILE A 177 -7.76 54.48 42.64
C ILE A 177 -8.07 55.66 41.68
N GLY A 178 -7.10 56.08 40.86
CA GLY A 178 -7.28 57.11 39.83
C GLY A 178 -6.13 57.16 38.81
N ASP A 179 -6.41 57.68 37.62
CA ASP A 179 -5.51 57.60 36.44
C ASP A 179 -4.19 58.37 36.59
N THR A 180 -4.17 59.43 37.41
CA THR A 180 -3.00 60.32 37.55
C THR A 180 -1.86 59.75 38.38
N ILE A 181 -2.11 58.66 39.13
CA ILE A 181 -1.11 57.99 39.98
C ILE A 181 -0.78 56.59 39.48
N LEU A 182 -1.38 56.15 38.37
CA LEU A 182 -1.29 54.77 37.86
C LEU A 182 0.14 54.31 37.55
N PHE A 183 1.03 55.23 37.17
CA PHE A 183 2.45 54.94 36.86
C PHE A 183 3.45 55.57 37.86
N GLY A 184 2.97 56.05 39.01
CA GLY A 184 3.85 56.56 40.07
C GLY A 184 4.46 55.41 40.88
N GLY A 185 5.60 55.62 41.55
CA GLY A 185 6.22 54.57 42.38
C GLY A 185 5.30 54.02 43.50
N GLN A 186 4.27 54.77 43.89
CA GLN A 186 3.28 54.38 44.89
C GLN A 186 2.13 53.50 44.37
N SER A 187 1.99 53.32 43.05
CA SER A 187 1.00 52.40 42.47
C SER A 187 1.52 50.99 42.27
N ILE A 188 2.82 50.73 42.49
CA ILE A 188 3.39 49.38 42.37
C ILE A 188 2.76 48.45 43.42
N ALA A 189 2.11 47.40 42.95
CA ALA A 189 1.49 46.36 43.76
C ALA A 189 2.06 45.00 43.37
N TRP A 190 2.44 44.20 44.37
CA TRP A 190 2.87 42.82 44.17
C TRP A 190 2.21 41.90 45.19
N ASN A 191 2.05 40.64 44.82
CA ASN A 191 1.53 39.61 45.70
C ASN A 191 2.29 38.29 45.48
N LEU A 192 2.43 37.52 46.55
CA LEU A 192 2.94 36.16 46.53
C LEU A 192 2.05 35.34 47.44
N GLY A 193 1.42 34.30 46.91
CA GLY A 193 0.55 33.39 47.63
C GLY A 193 0.92 31.95 47.32
N ALA A 194 0.84 31.08 48.32
CA ALA A 194 0.91 29.64 48.14
C ALA A 194 -0.39 29.02 48.66
N SER A 195 -0.96 28.09 47.92
CA SER A 195 -2.10 27.30 48.37
C SER A 195 -1.76 25.82 48.33
N LEU A 196 -2.18 25.10 49.37
CA LEU A 196 -2.07 23.66 49.47
C LEU A 196 -3.48 23.07 49.43
N LEU A 197 -3.79 22.28 48.41
CA LEU A 197 -5.06 21.60 48.28
C LEU A 197 -4.86 20.09 48.40
N GLN A 198 -5.41 19.49 49.46
CA GLN A 198 -5.50 18.04 49.60
C GLN A 198 -6.98 17.64 49.72
N PRO A 199 -7.53 16.91 48.73
CA PRO A 199 -8.88 16.40 48.83
C PRO A 199 -8.93 15.30 49.90
N ILE A 200 -9.69 15.54 50.99
CA ILE A 200 -9.83 14.56 52.07
C ILE A 200 -10.88 13.49 51.73
N PHE A 201 -11.96 13.89 51.06
CA PHE A 201 -13.03 12.97 50.65
C PHE A 201 -13.54 13.33 49.25
N ARG A 202 -13.33 12.44 48.29
CA ARG A 202 -13.91 12.51 46.93
C ARG A 202 -14.60 11.20 46.52
N GLY A 203 -15.12 10.45 47.49
CA GLY A 203 -15.89 9.21 47.20
C GLY A 203 -15.14 8.16 46.37
N GLY A 204 -13.80 8.08 46.46
CA GLY A 204 -12.99 7.13 45.68
C GLY A 204 -12.71 7.54 44.23
N GLU A 205 -13.13 8.73 43.80
CA GLU A 205 -12.95 9.24 42.43
C GLU A 205 -11.49 9.15 41.95
N LEU A 206 -10.54 9.61 42.76
CA LEU A 206 -9.11 9.64 42.37
C LEU A 206 -8.52 8.23 42.23
N THR A 207 -8.92 7.30 43.10
CA THR A 207 -8.53 5.88 43.00
C THR A 207 -9.11 5.24 41.76
N ALA A 208 -10.38 5.54 41.42
CA ALA A 208 -11.01 5.07 40.20
C ALA A 208 -10.32 5.63 38.94
N ARG A 209 -9.95 6.91 38.93
CA ARG A 209 -9.16 7.54 37.85
C ARG A 209 -7.77 6.91 37.69
N ARG A 210 -7.09 6.56 38.79
CA ARG A 210 -5.83 5.80 38.73
C ARG A 210 -6.06 4.41 38.14
N ARG A 211 -7.10 3.69 38.58
CA ARG A 211 -7.44 2.36 38.04
C ARG A 211 -7.73 2.41 36.55
N SER A 212 -8.47 3.42 36.08
CA SER A 212 -8.72 3.59 34.64
C SER A 212 -7.44 3.89 33.86
N ALA A 213 -6.52 4.70 34.42
CA ALA A 213 -5.24 4.97 33.78
C ALA A 213 -4.36 3.71 33.67
N VAL A 214 -4.35 2.86 34.71
CA VAL A 214 -3.64 1.55 34.67
C VAL A 214 -4.26 0.65 33.61
N ALA A 215 -5.58 0.54 33.54
CA ALA A 215 -6.25 -0.26 32.52
C ALA A 215 -5.94 0.25 31.09
N ALA A 216 -5.86 1.57 30.89
CA ALA A 216 -5.46 2.16 29.62
C ALA A 216 -3.99 1.85 29.25
N TYR A 217 -3.09 1.79 30.23
CA TYR A 217 -1.71 1.35 30.04
C TYR A 217 -1.61 -0.14 29.67
N ASP A 218 -2.39 -1.00 30.33
CA ASP A 218 -2.45 -2.43 30.00
C ASP A 218 -2.98 -2.65 28.58
N GLN A 219 -4.01 -1.87 28.18
CA GLN A 219 -4.50 -1.85 26.80
C GLN A 219 -3.42 -1.41 25.81
N ALA A 220 -2.71 -0.31 26.08
CA ALA A 220 -1.64 0.18 25.22
C ALA A 220 -0.49 -0.85 25.10
N THR A 221 -0.20 -1.57 26.18
CA THR A 221 0.79 -2.66 26.19
C THR A 221 0.36 -3.81 25.29
N ALA A 222 -0.92 -4.21 25.35
CA ALA A 222 -1.47 -5.25 24.49
C ALA A 222 -1.47 -4.82 23.01
N GLN A 223 -1.82 -3.58 22.72
CA GLN A 223 -1.77 -3.01 21.37
C GLN A 223 -0.34 -2.99 20.81
N TYR A 224 0.63 -2.55 21.61
CA TYR A 224 2.05 -2.60 21.22
C TYR A 224 2.51 -4.02 20.89
N ARG A 225 2.18 -5.01 21.73
CA ARG A 225 2.49 -6.42 21.47
C ARG A 225 1.85 -6.92 20.17
N GLN A 226 0.60 -6.54 19.90
CA GLN A 226 -0.08 -6.89 18.65
C GLN A 226 0.61 -6.28 17.43
N THR A 227 1.00 -5.01 17.49
CA THR A 227 1.75 -4.33 16.42
C THR A 227 3.09 -5.03 16.15
N VAL A 228 3.80 -5.44 17.21
CA VAL A 228 5.05 -6.22 17.07
C VAL A 228 4.80 -7.53 16.36
N LEU A 229 3.84 -8.33 16.82
CA LEU A 229 3.52 -9.62 16.20
C LEU A 229 3.12 -9.47 14.72
N LYS A 230 2.30 -8.46 14.40
CA LYS A 230 1.90 -8.16 13.02
C LYS A 230 3.10 -7.76 12.16
N ALA A 231 4.01 -6.94 12.67
CA ALA A 231 5.22 -6.56 11.94
C ALA A 231 6.11 -7.77 11.61
N PHE A 232 6.24 -8.73 12.53
CA PHE A 232 6.96 -9.98 12.27
C PHE A 232 6.23 -10.86 11.25
N GLN A 233 4.89 -10.93 11.33
CA GLN A 233 4.08 -11.64 10.35
C GLN A 233 4.26 -11.05 8.95
N ASP A 234 4.12 -9.72 8.80
CA ASP A 234 4.28 -9.03 7.51
C ASP A 234 5.63 -9.36 6.85
N VAL A 235 6.73 -9.37 7.62
CA VAL A 235 8.07 -9.69 7.12
C VAL A 235 8.17 -11.15 6.69
N ALA A 236 7.64 -12.07 7.49
CA ALA A 236 7.63 -13.50 7.15
C ALA A 236 6.82 -13.76 5.88
N ASP A 237 5.65 -13.13 5.75
CA ASP A 237 4.77 -13.26 4.60
C ASP A 237 5.42 -12.68 3.34
N VAL A 238 6.06 -11.51 3.41
CA VAL A 238 6.78 -10.91 2.26
C VAL A 238 7.95 -11.76 1.81
N LEU A 239 8.75 -12.31 2.73
CA LEU A 239 9.88 -13.18 2.37
C LEU A 239 9.41 -14.48 1.70
N ARG A 240 8.30 -15.06 2.18
CA ARG A 240 7.72 -16.26 1.58
C ARG A 240 7.06 -15.97 0.23
N ALA A 241 6.40 -14.83 0.09
CA ALA A 241 5.86 -14.36 -1.18
C ALA A 241 6.99 -14.22 -2.21
N LEU A 242 8.08 -13.53 -1.88
CA LEU A 242 9.22 -13.34 -2.78
C LEU A 242 9.84 -14.67 -3.25
N GLU A 243 10.06 -15.62 -2.33
CA GLU A 243 10.59 -16.95 -2.68
C GLU A 243 9.63 -17.70 -3.63
N SER A 244 8.32 -17.60 -3.38
CA SER A 244 7.29 -18.21 -4.22
C SER A 244 7.18 -17.54 -5.59
N ASP A 245 7.22 -16.21 -5.64
CA ASP A 245 7.11 -15.41 -6.86
C ASP A 245 8.30 -15.65 -7.78
N ALA A 246 9.51 -15.78 -7.23
CA ALA A 246 10.70 -16.12 -8.01
C ALA A 246 10.57 -17.50 -8.68
N ARG A 247 10.02 -18.50 -7.97
CA ARG A 247 9.77 -19.85 -8.54
C ARG A 247 8.65 -19.82 -9.58
N THR A 248 7.59 -19.05 -9.33
CA THR A 248 6.48 -18.86 -10.27
C THR A 248 6.97 -18.22 -11.56
N LEU A 249 7.76 -17.14 -11.46
CA LEU A 249 8.32 -16.45 -12.61
C LEU A 249 9.19 -17.39 -13.45
N GLN A 250 10.08 -18.16 -12.81
CA GLN A 250 10.90 -19.15 -13.51
C GLN A 250 10.03 -20.17 -14.27
N ALA A 251 9.02 -20.74 -13.61
CA ALA A 251 8.12 -21.71 -14.23
C ALA A 251 7.29 -21.11 -15.38
N GLN A 252 6.83 -19.86 -15.24
CA GLN A 252 6.12 -19.14 -16.30
C GLN A 252 7.02 -18.84 -17.50
N THR A 253 8.28 -18.45 -17.28
CA THR A 253 9.24 -18.23 -18.37
C THR A 253 9.53 -19.53 -19.14
N GLU A 254 9.71 -20.65 -18.44
CA GLU A 254 9.87 -21.98 -19.05
C GLU A 254 8.62 -22.39 -19.85
N ALA A 255 7.42 -22.16 -19.28
CA ALA A 255 6.15 -22.45 -19.94
C ALA A 255 5.92 -21.60 -21.19
N GLU A 256 6.22 -20.29 -21.15
CA GLU A 256 6.11 -19.41 -22.32
C GLU A 256 7.06 -19.87 -23.44
N ALA A 257 8.31 -20.21 -23.10
CA ALA A 257 9.28 -20.70 -24.07
C ALA A 257 8.82 -22.00 -24.74
N ALA A 258 8.29 -22.95 -23.96
CA ALA A 258 7.76 -24.21 -24.48
C ALA A 258 6.51 -24.00 -25.35
N ALA A 259 5.55 -23.17 -24.89
CA ALA A 259 4.32 -22.88 -25.64
C ALA A 259 4.61 -22.14 -26.96
N LYS A 260 5.60 -21.24 -26.97
CA LYS A 260 6.07 -20.56 -28.18
C LYS A 260 6.66 -21.54 -29.19
N ALA A 261 7.48 -22.48 -28.72
CA ALA A 261 8.06 -23.52 -29.58
C ALA A 261 6.97 -24.45 -30.14
N ALA A 262 6.02 -24.87 -29.30
CA ALA A 262 4.88 -25.69 -29.71
C ALA A 262 4.01 -24.99 -30.76
N LEU A 263 3.69 -23.71 -30.56
CA LEU A 263 2.94 -22.91 -31.54
C LEU A 263 3.64 -22.87 -32.89
N LYS A 264 4.95 -22.56 -32.92
CA LYS A 264 5.72 -22.50 -34.16
C LYS A 264 5.72 -23.84 -34.90
N LEU A 265 5.82 -24.95 -34.17
CA LEU A 265 5.76 -26.30 -34.75
C LEU A 265 4.37 -26.60 -35.32
N SER A 266 3.30 -26.31 -34.57
CA SER A 266 1.92 -26.51 -35.01
C SER A 266 1.56 -25.66 -36.22
N GLU A 267 2.03 -24.41 -36.28
CA GLU A 267 1.86 -23.54 -37.46
C GLU A 267 2.51 -24.14 -38.71
N THR A 268 3.75 -24.63 -38.56
CA THR A 268 4.49 -25.26 -39.66
C THR A 268 3.79 -26.54 -40.13
N GLN A 269 3.39 -27.42 -39.20
CA GLN A 269 2.71 -28.65 -39.53
C GLN A 269 1.33 -28.40 -40.15
N TYR A 270 0.62 -27.36 -39.71
CA TYR A 270 -0.69 -27.00 -40.27
C TYR A 270 -0.54 -26.52 -41.71
N GLN A 271 0.47 -25.70 -42.00
CA GLN A 271 0.79 -25.27 -43.37
C GLN A 271 1.14 -26.44 -44.30
N LEU A 272 1.73 -27.51 -43.76
CA LEU A 272 2.04 -28.75 -44.48
C LEU A 272 0.87 -29.75 -44.52
N GLY A 273 -0.27 -29.44 -43.91
CA GLY A 273 -1.43 -30.35 -43.82
C GLY A 273 -1.23 -31.54 -42.88
N ALA A 274 -0.20 -31.52 -42.04
CA ALA A 274 0.16 -32.63 -41.15
C ALA A 274 -0.58 -32.61 -39.79
N VAL A 275 -1.26 -31.52 -39.43
CA VAL A 275 -2.07 -31.40 -38.21
C VAL A 275 -3.41 -30.74 -38.47
N SER A 276 -4.39 -31.07 -37.63
CA SER A 276 -5.74 -30.51 -37.70
C SER A 276 -5.79 -29.09 -37.13
N TYR A 277 -6.73 -28.27 -37.63
CA TYR A 277 -6.95 -26.92 -37.14
C TYR A 277 -7.20 -26.82 -35.62
N PRO A 278 -7.98 -27.72 -34.99
CA PRO A 278 -8.17 -27.70 -33.54
C PRO A 278 -6.85 -27.80 -32.77
N LEU A 279 -5.85 -28.55 -33.25
CA LEU A 279 -4.55 -28.66 -32.59
C LEU A 279 -3.77 -27.34 -32.66
N LEU A 280 -3.77 -26.69 -33.83
CA LEU A 280 -3.19 -25.34 -33.99
C LEU A 280 -3.86 -24.33 -33.06
N LEU A 281 -5.19 -24.33 -32.99
CA LEU A 281 -5.95 -23.42 -32.14
C LEU A 281 -5.64 -23.64 -30.65
N THR A 282 -5.47 -24.89 -30.21
CA THR A 282 -5.04 -25.20 -28.84
C THR A 282 -3.65 -24.65 -28.57
N ALA A 283 -2.67 -24.89 -29.45
CA ALA A 283 -1.31 -24.35 -29.30
C ALA A 283 -1.28 -22.81 -29.26
N GLN A 284 -2.14 -22.15 -30.05
CA GLN A 284 -2.32 -20.70 -30.01
C GLN A 284 -2.87 -20.25 -28.65
N ARG A 285 -3.94 -20.88 -28.16
CA ARG A 285 -4.54 -20.55 -26.85
C ARG A 285 -3.54 -20.73 -25.72
N ASP A 286 -2.75 -21.81 -25.74
CA ASP A 286 -1.74 -22.09 -24.71
C ASP A 286 -0.63 -21.03 -24.73
N TYR A 287 -0.14 -20.64 -25.91
CA TYR A 287 0.85 -19.56 -26.04
C TYR A 287 0.29 -18.21 -25.59
N GLN A 288 -0.94 -17.87 -25.98
CA GLN A 288 -1.59 -16.62 -25.56
C GLN A 288 -1.73 -16.55 -24.04
N LYS A 289 -2.22 -17.62 -23.43
CA LYS A 289 -2.40 -17.71 -21.97
C LYS A 289 -1.07 -17.54 -21.23
N THR A 290 -0.03 -18.27 -21.65
CA THR A 290 1.30 -18.19 -21.02
C THR A 290 1.95 -16.83 -21.22
N ARG A 291 1.80 -16.23 -22.41
CA ARG A 291 2.33 -14.90 -22.71
C ARG A 291 1.68 -13.81 -21.87
N VAL A 292 0.36 -13.86 -21.66
CA VAL A 292 -0.33 -12.88 -20.79
C VAL A 292 0.04 -13.11 -19.33
N SER A 293 0.06 -14.36 -18.84
CA SER A 293 0.39 -14.66 -17.45
C SER A 293 1.82 -14.30 -17.05
N HIS A 294 2.77 -14.32 -17.99
CA HIS A 294 4.15 -13.89 -17.72
C HIS A 294 4.29 -12.37 -17.58
N LYS A 295 3.25 -11.59 -17.95
CA LYS A 295 3.21 -10.13 -17.82
C LYS A 295 2.37 -9.67 -16.63
N GLU A 296 1.67 -10.58 -15.95
CA GLU A 296 1.02 -10.35 -14.65
C GLU A 296 2.06 -10.34 -13.54
#